data_AF-A0A940NWU5-F1
#
_entry.id   AF-A0A940NWU5-F1
#
_cell.length_a   1.000
_cell.length_b   1.000
_cell.length_c   1.000
_cell.angle_alpha   90.00
_cell.angle_beta   90.00
_cell.angle_gamma   90.00
#
_symmetry.space_group_name_H-M   'P 1'
#
loop_
_entity.id
_entity.type
_entity.pdbx_description
1 polymer ?
#
loop_
_entity_poly.entity_id
_entity_poly.type
_entity_poly.pdbx_seq_one_letter_code
_entity_poly.pdbx_strand_id
1 'polypeptide(L)'
;MDIQKDFGLRVKELRARCGMSQEVLAIHANLDRSYIGGVERGTRNISLQNIEKITNALNVSLSYFFSEERFSTEPAYLQKDFKIPFSERFKYHIDRDKKILSFQVTNLVTEDEVDFITASLSKIWLTFKEGDLNIFVDHREMKDSNSEVAVFSPEVAKKSLILQQKLLPYTNKAVILCNSEFMVNQLNFLTKVSGVYDKSHHLFGENKNMFGEAYQLLEIHGHEMIKE
;
A
#
# COMPACT_ATOMS: atom_id res chain seq x y z
N MET A 1 -17.28 -24.92 11.08
CA MET A 1 -16.36 -23.77 11.17
C MET A 1 -15.25 -24.17 12.12
N ASP A 2 -14.01 -24.14 11.66
CA ASP A 2 -12.83 -24.53 12.44
C ASP A 2 -12.00 -23.26 12.63
N ILE A 3 -12.25 -22.56 13.73
CA ILE A 3 -11.73 -21.21 13.97
C ILE A 3 -10.20 -21.16 13.91
N GLN A 4 -9.51 -22.22 14.35
CA GLN A 4 -8.05 -22.28 14.28
C GLN A 4 -7.58 -22.37 12.83
N LYS A 5 -8.27 -23.13 11.97
CA LYS A 5 -7.94 -23.19 10.54
C LYS A 5 -8.24 -21.86 9.85
N ASP A 6 -9.38 -21.24 10.14
CA ASP A 6 -9.77 -19.97 9.51
C ASP A 6 -8.76 -18.86 9.89
N PHE A 7 -8.35 -18.81 11.17
CA PHE A 7 -7.28 -17.93 11.63
C PHE A 7 -5.94 -18.23 10.94
N GLY A 8 -5.56 -19.51 10.88
CA GLY A 8 -4.32 -19.95 10.24
C GLY A 8 -4.24 -19.59 8.75
N LEU A 9 -5.36 -19.69 8.04
CA LEU A 9 -5.49 -19.27 6.64
C LEU A 9 -5.29 -17.76 6.50
N ARG A 10 -5.90 -16.95 7.37
CA ARG A 10 -5.71 -15.49 7.38
C ARG A 10 -4.25 -15.09 7.62
N VAL A 11 -3.55 -15.76 8.53
CA VAL A 11 -2.10 -15.54 8.74
C VAL A 11 -1.32 -15.86 7.46
N LYS A 12 -1.59 -17.00 6.85
CA LYS A 12 -0.89 -17.45 5.63
C LYS A 12 -1.10 -16.48 4.46
N GLU A 13 -2.33 -16.02 4.28
CA GLU A 13 -2.74 -15.07 3.26
C GLU A 13 -1.99 -13.74 3.38
N LEU A 14 -2.07 -13.10 4.56
CA LEU A 14 -1.40 -11.82 4.80
C LEU A 14 0.12 -11.97 4.71
N ARG A 15 0.67 -13.08 5.21
CA ARG A 15 2.09 -13.38 5.07
C ARG A 15 2.53 -13.45 3.61
N ALA A 16 1.75 -14.14 2.76
CA ALA A 16 2.02 -14.24 1.33
C ALA A 16 1.94 -12.87 0.64
N ARG A 17 0.98 -12.02 1.03
CA ARG A 17 0.84 -10.65 0.53
C ARG A 17 2.01 -9.75 0.90
N CYS A 18 2.54 -9.92 2.10
CA CYS A 18 3.77 -9.29 2.55
C CYS A 18 5.04 -9.91 1.95
N GLY A 19 4.96 -10.89 1.04
CA GLY A 19 6.13 -11.54 0.45
C GLY A 19 7.00 -12.32 1.44
N MET A 20 6.47 -12.66 2.62
CA MET A 20 7.24 -13.28 3.69
C MET A 20 7.16 -14.81 3.63
N SER A 21 8.28 -15.49 3.90
CA SER A 21 8.26 -16.92 4.23
C SER A 21 7.83 -17.11 5.69
N GLN A 22 7.44 -18.34 6.07
CA GLN A 22 7.15 -18.65 7.49
C GLN A 22 8.35 -18.34 8.40
N GLU A 23 9.58 -18.53 7.90
CA GLU A 23 10.81 -18.19 8.60
C GLU A 23 10.93 -16.68 8.85
N VAL A 24 10.70 -15.88 7.81
CA VAL A 24 10.76 -14.41 7.91
C VAL A 24 9.71 -13.89 8.89
N LEU A 25 8.47 -14.40 8.81
CA LEU A 25 7.42 -14.02 9.76
C LEU A 25 7.78 -14.39 11.20
N ALA A 26 8.34 -15.58 11.42
CA ALA A 26 8.75 -16.04 12.74
C ALA A 26 9.81 -15.12 13.35
N ILE A 27 10.84 -14.75 12.56
CA ILE A 27 11.88 -13.81 12.96
C ILE A 27 11.27 -12.45 13.33
N HIS A 28 10.43 -11.87 12.46
CA HIS A 28 9.82 -10.56 12.71
C HIS A 28 8.86 -10.56 13.91
N ALA A 29 8.13 -11.66 14.13
CA ALA A 29 7.21 -11.81 15.25
C ALA A 29 7.92 -12.19 16.56
N ASN A 30 9.23 -12.48 16.52
CA ASN A 30 9.97 -13.08 17.62
C ASN A 30 9.26 -14.34 18.17
N LEU A 31 8.96 -15.27 17.25
CA LEU A 31 8.30 -16.56 17.48
C LEU A 31 9.09 -17.68 16.81
N ASP A 32 8.86 -18.92 17.22
CA ASP A 32 9.46 -20.08 16.58
C ASP A 32 8.81 -20.39 15.22
N ARG A 33 9.61 -20.75 14.21
CA ARG A 33 9.11 -21.09 12.88
C ARG A 33 8.12 -22.26 12.89
N SER A 34 8.35 -23.30 13.71
CA SER A 34 7.42 -24.43 13.84
C SER A 34 6.11 -24.02 14.51
N TYR A 35 6.15 -23.03 15.40
CA TYR A 35 4.96 -22.43 15.99
C TYR A 35 4.12 -21.71 14.93
N ILE A 36 4.73 -20.85 14.11
CA ILE A 36 4.06 -20.20 12.96
C ILE A 36 3.45 -21.24 12.02
N GLY A 37 4.21 -22.27 11.65
CA GLY A 37 3.68 -23.35 10.80
C GLY A 37 2.51 -24.09 11.44
N GLY A 38 2.51 -24.28 12.76
CA GLY A 38 1.38 -24.86 13.50
C GLY A 38 0.15 -23.95 13.55
N VAL A 39 0.35 -22.64 13.69
CA VAL A 39 -0.72 -21.64 13.62
C VAL A 39 -1.37 -21.66 12.24
N GLU A 40 -0.60 -21.62 11.16
CA GLU A 40 -1.13 -21.62 9.78
C GLU A 40 -1.92 -22.90 9.43
N ARG A 41 -1.58 -24.04 10.05
CA ARG A 41 -2.31 -25.30 9.87
C ARG A 41 -3.52 -25.45 10.80
N GLY A 42 -3.76 -24.49 11.69
CA GLY A 42 -4.82 -24.57 12.69
C GLY A 42 -4.57 -25.60 13.80
N THR A 43 -3.33 -26.05 13.99
CA THR A 43 -2.98 -27.06 15.02
C THR A 43 -2.55 -26.42 16.36
N ARG A 44 -2.69 -25.10 16.50
CA ARG A 44 -2.31 -24.35 17.71
C ARG A 44 -3.47 -23.46 18.14
N ASN A 45 -3.73 -23.42 19.45
CA ASN A 45 -4.55 -22.38 20.05
C ASN A 45 -3.66 -21.20 20.42
N ILE A 46 -3.80 -20.07 19.73
CA ILE A 46 -2.91 -18.91 19.85
C ILE A 46 -3.39 -17.94 20.94
N SER A 47 -2.46 -17.40 21.73
CA SER A 47 -2.77 -16.34 22.71
C SER A 47 -2.88 -14.97 22.05
N LEU A 48 -3.66 -14.06 22.64
CA LEU A 48 -3.81 -12.67 22.16
C LEU A 48 -2.46 -11.95 21.96
N GLN A 49 -1.50 -12.15 22.88
CA GLN A 49 -0.16 -11.58 22.77
C GLN A 49 0.59 -12.07 21.52
N ASN A 50 0.42 -13.34 21.14
CA ASN A 50 1.04 -13.87 19.93
C ASN A 50 0.30 -13.41 18.66
N ILE A 51 -1.00 -13.14 18.74
CA ILE A 51 -1.75 -12.49 17.65
C ILE A 51 -1.17 -11.09 17.40
N GLU A 52 -1.02 -10.28 18.46
CA GLU A 52 -0.43 -8.94 18.36
C GLU A 52 0.98 -8.96 17.74
N LYS A 53 1.83 -9.89 18.18
CA LYS A 53 3.17 -10.08 17.58
C LYS A 53 3.10 -10.39 16.09
N ILE A 54 2.19 -11.28 15.67
CA ILE A 54 2.03 -11.63 14.25
C ILE A 54 1.50 -10.44 13.46
N THR A 55 0.49 -9.71 13.95
CA THR A 55 -0.05 -8.55 13.23
C THR A 55 0.97 -7.42 13.09
N ASN A 56 1.77 -7.18 14.14
CA ASN A 56 2.86 -6.23 14.09
C ASN A 56 3.94 -6.65 13.08
N ALA A 57 4.32 -7.93 13.08
CA ALA A 57 5.29 -8.46 12.13
C ALA A 57 4.82 -8.38 10.66
N LEU A 58 3.51 -8.48 10.44
CA LEU A 58 2.86 -8.31 9.15
C LEU A 58 2.58 -6.84 8.79
N ASN A 59 2.86 -5.89 9.69
CA ASN A 59 2.53 -4.46 9.56
C ASN A 59 1.04 -4.20 9.26
N VAL A 60 0.15 -4.94 9.92
CA VAL A 60 -1.30 -4.75 9.81
C VAL A 60 -1.92 -4.42 11.17
N SER A 61 -3.01 -3.65 11.17
CA SER A 61 -3.77 -3.42 12.40
C SER A 61 -4.53 -4.69 12.84
N LEU A 62 -4.80 -4.82 14.13
CA LEU A 62 -5.63 -5.90 14.66
C LEU A 62 -7.05 -5.89 14.07
N SER A 63 -7.65 -4.70 13.90
CA SER A 63 -8.98 -4.57 13.30
C SER A 63 -9.01 -5.10 11.87
N TYR A 64 -8.01 -4.73 11.05
CA TYR A 64 -7.89 -5.22 9.69
C TYR A 64 -7.60 -6.72 9.62
N PHE A 65 -6.77 -7.24 10.53
CA PHE A 65 -6.49 -8.68 10.58
C PHE A 65 -7.79 -9.50 10.66
N PHE A 66 -8.77 -9.02 11.43
CA PHE A 66 -10.08 -9.63 11.59
C PHE A 66 -11.17 -9.11 10.63
N SER A 67 -10.83 -8.29 9.63
CA SER A 67 -11.81 -7.85 8.63
C SER A 67 -12.22 -8.99 7.69
N GLU A 68 -13.23 -8.76 6.85
CA GLU A 68 -13.73 -9.77 5.90
C GLU A 68 -12.96 -9.81 4.57
N GLU A 69 -12.10 -8.82 4.29
CA GLU A 69 -11.31 -8.78 3.05
C GLU A 69 -10.40 -10.01 2.96
N ARG A 70 -10.43 -10.74 1.83
CA ARG A 70 -9.63 -11.94 1.60
C ARG A 70 -8.89 -11.86 0.28
N PHE A 71 -7.71 -12.45 0.26
CA PHE A 71 -6.84 -12.55 -0.90
C PHE A 71 -6.49 -14.00 -1.22
N SER A 72 -6.09 -14.25 -2.48
CA SER A 72 -5.41 -15.49 -2.84
C SER A 72 -4.15 -15.72 -1.98
N THR A 73 -3.89 -16.98 -1.63
CA THR A 73 -2.64 -17.40 -0.96
C THR A 73 -1.46 -17.56 -1.93
N GLU A 74 -1.67 -17.29 -3.22
CA GLU A 74 -0.59 -17.25 -4.21
C GLU A 74 0.35 -16.06 -3.98
N PRO A 75 1.64 -16.19 -4.32
CA PRO A 75 2.58 -15.08 -4.23
C PRO A 75 2.14 -13.86 -5.05
N ALA A 76 2.22 -12.67 -4.48
CA ALA A 76 1.69 -11.44 -5.08
C ALA A 76 2.60 -10.78 -6.15
N TYR A 77 3.69 -11.42 -6.59
CA TYR A 77 4.68 -10.80 -7.50
C TYR A 77 5.33 -11.85 -8.42
N LEU A 78 4.69 -12.12 -9.56
CA LEU A 78 5.15 -13.07 -10.56
C LEU A 78 5.68 -12.34 -11.79
N GLN A 79 6.66 -12.92 -12.50
CA GLN A 79 7.24 -12.30 -13.71
C GLN A 79 6.19 -11.96 -14.77
N LYS A 80 5.10 -12.72 -14.84
CA LYS A 80 3.97 -12.46 -15.75
C LYS A 80 3.25 -11.13 -15.48
N ASP A 81 3.41 -10.54 -14.29
CA ASP A 81 2.76 -9.30 -13.89
C ASP A 81 3.37 -8.04 -14.54
N PHE A 82 4.57 -8.15 -15.11
CA PHE A 82 5.31 -7.02 -15.68
C PHE A 82 5.27 -6.99 -17.22
N LYS A 83 4.29 -7.66 -17.84
CA LYS A 83 4.12 -7.68 -19.29
C LYS A 83 3.62 -6.35 -19.87
N ILE A 84 2.83 -5.60 -19.10
CA ILE A 84 2.32 -4.31 -19.52
C ILE A 84 3.45 -3.27 -19.43
N PRO A 85 3.72 -2.46 -20.47
CA PRO A 85 4.76 -1.44 -20.41
C PRO A 85 4.56 -0.46 -19.27
N PHE A 86 5.67 -0.01 -18.66
CA PHE A 86 5.63 0.96 -17.55
C PHE A 86 4.87 2.25 -17.90
N SER A 87 5.01 2.74 -19.13
CA SER A 87 4.32 3.94 -19.62
C SER A 87 2.79 3.83 -19.66
N GLU A 88 2.26 2.61 -19.65
CA GLU A 88 0.82 2.36 -19.60
C GLU A 88 0.31 2.19 -18.16
N ARG A 89 1.20 1.75 -17.25
CA ARG A 89 0.89 1.47 -15.84
C ARG A 89 1.04 2.69 -14.93
N PHE A 90 1.87 3.65 -15.32
CA PHE A 90 2.15 4.84 -14.55
C PHE A 90 1.87 6.10 -15.37
N LYS A 91 1.00 6.96 -14.85
CA LYS A 91 0.68 8.27 -15.43
C LYS A 91 0.81 9.33 -14.35
N TYR A 92 1.29 10.51 -14.71
CA TYR A 92 1.32 11.64 -13.80
C TYR A 92 0.93 12.93 -14.49
N HIS A 93 0.47 13.89 -13.70
CA HIS A 93 0.11 15.24 -14.14
C HIS A 93 0.49 16.25 -13.06
N ILE A 94 0.90 17.43 -13.49
CA ILE A 94 1.23 18.56 -12.61
C ILE A 94 0.38 19.76 -13.00
N ASP A 95 -0.49 20.19 -12.08
CA ASP A 95 -1.17 21.47 -12.16
C ASP A 95 -0.37 22.48 -11.33
N ARG A 96 0.34 23.39 -12.01
CA ARG A 96 1.22 24.36 -11.33
C ARG A 96 0.44 25.49 -10.67
N ASP A 97 -0.74 25.82 -11.19
CA ASP A 97 -1.57 26.90 -10.66
C ASP A 97 -2.24 26.45 -9.37
N LYS A 98 -2.76 25.21 -9.35
CA LYS A 98 -3.35 24.59 -8.15
C LYS A 98 -2.31 23.91 -7.26
N LYS A 99 -1.05 23.86 -7.69
CA LYS A 99 0.08 23.21 -7.01
C LYS A 99 -0.22 21.75 -6.65
N ILE A 100 -0.69 20.98 -7.63
CA ILE A 100 -1.01 19.57 -7.46
C ILE A 100 -0.11 18.70 -8.31
N LEU A 101 0.62 17.81 -7.66
CA LEU A 101 1.24 16.68 -8.32
C LEU A 101 0.35 15.45 -8.14
N SER A 102 -0.17 14.95 -9.25
CA SER A 102 -1.01 13.75 -9.28
C SER A 102 -0.31 12.61 -10.03
N PHE A 103 -0.43 11.39 -9.53
CA PHE A 103 -0.02 10.22 -10.29
C PHE A 103 -0.93 9.00 -10.03
N GLN A 104 -1.04 8.16 -11.05
CA GLN A 104 -1.84 6.95 -11.05
C GLN A 104 -0.94 5.74 -11.30
N VAL A 105 -1.18 4.67 -10.55
CA VAL A 105 -0.52 3.37 -10.72
C VAL A 105 -1.61 2.31 -10.88
N THR A 106 -1.70 1.69 -12.06
CA THR A 106 -2.77 0.74 -12.38
C THR A 106 -2.33 -0.73 -12.30
N ASN A 107 -1.05 -1.01 -12.09
CA ASN A 107 -0.54 -2.38 -11.99
C ASN A 107 0.72 -2.42 -11.12
N LEU A 108 1.23 -3.63 -10.86
CA LEU A 108 2.50 -3.82 -10.16
C LEU A 108 3.64 -3.04 -10.81
N VAL A 109 4.50 -2.47 -9.97
CA VAL A 109 5.72 -1.74 -10.35
C VAL A 109 6.93 -2.43 -9.75
N THR A 110 8.10 -2.29 -10.39
CA THR A 110 9.37 -2.81 -9.85
C THR A 110 10.09 -1.77 -9.00
N GLU A 111 11.14 -2.20 -8.27
CA GLU A 111 11.97 -1.27 -7.50
C GLU A 111 12.68 -0.23 -8.37
N ASP A 112 13.17 -0.64 -9.55
CA ASP A 112 13.80 0.23 -10.54
C ASP A 112 12.81 1.26 -11.10
N GLU A 113 11.56 0.86 -11.28
CA GLU A 113 10.49 1.75 -11.73
C GLU A 113 10.15 2.79 -10.65
N VAL A 114 10.13 2.43 -9.37
CA VAL A 114 9.96 3.42 -8.29
C VAL A 114 11.14 4.39 -8.22
N ASP A 115 12.37 3.91 -8.42
CA ASP A 115 13.54 4.80 -8.51
C ASP A 115 13.43 5.75 -9.71
N PHE A 116 12.96 5.25 -10.86
CA PHE A 116 12.71 6.07 -12.04
C PHE A 116 11.61 7.11 -11.81
N ILE A 117 10.49 6.73 -11.18
CA ILE A 117 9.41 7.65 -10.78
C ILE A 117 10.00 8.74 -9.89
N THR A 118 10.78 8.36 -8.87
CA THR A 118 11.39 9.30 -7.92
C THR A 118 12.28 10.29 -8.65
N ALA A 119 13.16 9.82 -9.53
CA ALA A 119 14.05 10.67 -10.32
C ALA A 119 13.27 11.62 -11.24
N SER A 120 12.23 11.12 -11.91
CA SER A 120 11.42 11.88 -12.86
C SER A 120 10.62 12.98 -12.16
N LEU A 121 9.92 12.63 -11.08
CA LEU A 121 9.08 13.56 -10.34
C LEU A 121 9.90 14.55 -9.50
N SER A 122 11.12 14.19 -9.08
CA SER A 122 11.99 15.11 -8.34
C SER A 122 12.27 16.42 -9.06
N LYS A 123 12.43 16.37 -10.37
CA LYS A 123 12.61 17.56 -11.21
C LYS A 123 11.42 18.51 -11.14
N ILE A 124 10.24 18.00 -10.77
CA ILE A 124 9.00 18.75 -10.64
C ILE A 124 8.89 19.33 -9.24
N TRP A 125 8.89 18.50 -8.19
CA TRP A 125 8.63 19.00 -6.82
C TRP A 125 9.75 19.91 -6.30
N LEU A 126 10.99 19.76 -6.78
CA LEU A 126 12.10 20.68 -6.46
C LEU A 126 11.85 22.12 -6.96
N THR A 127 10.87 22.35 -7.83
CA THR A 127 10.48 23.69 -8.29
C THR A 127 9.48 24.38 -7.36
N PHE A 128 8.95 23.66 -6.36
CA PHE A 128 7.99 24.18 -5.39
C PHE A 128 8.69 24.57 -4.08
N LYS A 129 8.04 25.45 -3.32
CA LYS A 129 8.48 25.78 -1.96
C LYS A 129 8.15 24.64 -1.01
N GLU A 130 8.84 24.59 0.12
CA GLU A 130 8.53 23.67 1.20
C GLU A 130 7.07 23.85 1.66
N GLY A 131 6.37 22.73 1.87
CA GLY A 131 4.98 22.70 2.31
C GLY A 131 3.95 23.28 1.34
N ASP A 132 4.27 23.43 0.06
CA ASP A 132 3.42 24.14 -0.92
C ASP A 132 2.73 23.20 -1.94
N LEU A 133 3.17 21.94 -2.01
CA LEU A 133 2.71 20.99 -3.02
C LEU A 133 1.68 20.01 -2.44
N ASN A 134 0.50 19.97 -3.06
CA ASN A 134 -0.52 18.96 -2.80
C ASN A 134 -0.25 17.71 -3.64
N ILE A 135 -0.37 16.53 -3.03
CA ILE A 135 -0.11 15.24 -3.66
C ILE A 135 -1.41 14.46 -3.79
N PHE A 136 -1.67 13.95 -5.00
CA PHE A 136 -2.78 13.03 -5.25
C PHE A 136 -2.25 11.74 -5.84
N VAL A 137 -2.64 10.60 -5.26
CA VAL A 137 -2.21 9.29 -5.73
C VAL A 137 -3.42 8.41 -5.96
N ASP A 138 -3.53 7.78 -7.12
CA ASP A 138 -4.59 6.84 -7.44
C ASP A 138 -4.04 5.43 -7.67
N HIS A 139 -4.38 4.51 -6.76
CA HIS A 139 -4.05 3.09 -6.83
C HIS A 139 -5.27 2.20 -7.03
N ARG A 140 -6.48 2.74 -7.23
CA ARG A 140 -7.71 1.93 -7.23
C ARG A 140 -7.72 0.83 -8.28
N GLU A 141 -7.14 1.11 -9.45
CA GLU A 141 -7.05 0.14 -10.53
C GLU A 141 -5.83 -0.79 -10.42
N MET A 142 -5.02 -0.67 -9.36
CA MET A 142 -3.82 -1.47 -9.17
C MET A 142 -4.15 -2.96 -9.05
N LYS A 143 -3.85 -3.70 -10.12
CA LYS A 143 -4.12 -5.14 -10.25
C LYS A 143 -2.90 -5.92 -10.73
N ASP A 144 -2.86 -7.21 -10.44
CA ASP A 144 -1.86 -8.15 -10.97
C ASP A 144 -2.26 -8.66 -12.38
N SER A 145 -1.46 -9.55 -12.98
CA SER A 145 -1.78 -10.11 -14.31
C SER A 145 -3.03 -11.00 -14.34
N ASN A 146 -3.53 -11.44 -13.19
CA ASN A 146 -4.78 -12.19 -13.06
C ASN A 146 -5.99 -11.26 -12.86
N SER A 147 -5.80 -9.92 -12.90
CA SER A 147 -6.81 -8.92 -12.55
C SER A 147 -7.23 -8.93 -11.08
N GLU A 148 -6.44 -9.56 -10.21
CA GLU A 148 -6.65 -9.55 -8.78
C GLU A 148 -6.06 -8.27 -8.16
N VAL A 149 -6.63 -7.84 -7.04
CA VAL A 149 -6.13 -6.68 -6.29
C VAL A 149 -4.65 -6.87 -5.95
N ALA A 150 -3.82 -5.87 -6.28
CA ALA A 150 -2.38 -5.89 -6.06
C ALA A 150 -1.93 -4.76 -5.14
N VAL A 151 -0.87 -5.02 -4.37
CA VAL A 151 -0.33 -4.10 -3.35
C VAL A 151 1.18 -4.03 -3.49
N PHE A 152 1.86 -3.22 -2.67
CA PHE A 152 3.31 -3.08 -2.80
C PHE A 152 4.04 -4.32 -2.29
N SER A 153 5.02 -4.80 -3.07
CA SER A 153 5.99 -5.76 -2.58
C SER A 153 6.85 -5.15 -1.48
N PRO A 154 7.51 -5.94 -0.62
CA PRO A 154 8.44 -5.41 0.37
C PRO A 154 9.52 -4.50 -0.23
N GLU A 155 10.04 -4.87 -1.41
CA GLU A 155 11.06 -4.12 -2.14
C GLU A 155 10.50 -2.79 -2.65
N VAL A 156 9.32 -2.81 -3.25
CA VAL A 156 8.59 -1.62 -3.71
C VAL A 156 8.23 -0.71 -2.54
N ALA A 157 7.77 -1.28 -1.43
CA ALA A 157 7.45 -0.55 -0.21
C ALA A 157 8.67 0.18 0.36
N LYS A 158 9.84 -0.47 0.35
CA LYS A 158 11.11 0.15 0.76
C LYS A 158 11.52 1.32 -0.14
N LYS A 159 11.37 1.20 -1.46
CA LYS A 159 11.64 2.31 -2.38
C LYS A 159 10.61 3.43 -2.26
N SER A 160 9.35 3.07 -2.06
CA SER A 160 8.25 4.03 -1.85
C SER A 160 8.45 4.84 -0.56
N LEU A 161 8.99 4.23 0.50
CA LEU A 161 9.39 4.94 1.72
C LEU A 161 10.42 6.05 1.40
N ILE A 162 11.44 5.76 0.61
CA ILE A 162 12.46 6.74 0.20
C ILE A 162 11.83 7.87 -0.63
N LEU A 163 10.94 7.53 -1.56
CA LEU A 163 10.19 8.52 -2.35
C LEU A 163 9.40 9.46 -1.42
N GLN A 164 8.62 8.91 -0.49
CA GLN A 164 7.83 9.70 0.46
C GLN A 164 8.70 10.62 1.32
N GLN A 165 9.83 10.14 1.83
CA GLN A 165 10.77 10.94 2.62
C GLN A 165 11.36 12.12 1.82
N LYS A 166 11.66 11.91 0.53
CA LYS A 166 12.15 12.99 -0.36
C LYS A 166 11.07 14.00 -0.71
N LEU A 167 9.82 13.57 -0.77
CA LEU A 167 8.67 14.42 -1.10
C LEU A 167 8.14 15.19 0.12
N LEU A 168 8.35 14.67 1.33
CA LEU A 168 7.85 15.21 2.59
C LEU A 168 8.10 16.72 2.78
N PRO A 169 9.31 17.27 2.53
CA PRO A 169 9.57 18.70 2.76
C PRO A 169 8.67 19.61 1.92
N TYR A 170 8.27 19.15 0.73
CA TYR A 170 7.45 19.91 -0.21
C TYR A 170 5.95 19.67 -0.01
N THR A 171 5.58 18.58 0.67
CA THR A 171 4.20 18.14 0.81
C THR A 171 3.44 19.05 1.77
N ASN A 172 2.39 19.69 1.27
CA ASN A 172 1.37 20.33 2.09
C ASN A 172 0.40 19.26 2.63
N LYS A 173 -0.25 18.55 1.70
CA LYS A 173 -1.25 17.51 1.95
C LYS A 173 -1.12 16.43 0.90
N ALA A 174 -1.38 15.18 1.26
CA ALA A 174 -1.40 14.04 0.37
C ALA A 174 -2.72 13.29 0.52
N VAL A 175 -3.38 12.99 -0.61
CA VAL A 175 -4.57 12.13 -0.65
C VAL A 175 -4.30 10.96 -1.56
N ILE A 176 -4.54 9.76 -1.05
CA ILE A 176 -4.26 8.51 -1.74
C ILE A 176 -5.53 7.69 -1.81
N LEU A 177 -5.95 7.34 -3.03
CA LEU A 177 -7.03 6.41 -3.29
C LEU A 177 -6.45 4.99 -3.35
N CYS A 178 -6.89 4.14 -2.43
CA CYS A 178 -6.43 2.77 -2.29
C CYS A 178 -7.40 1.81 -3.00
N ASN A 179 -6.89 0.64 -3.42
CA ASN A 179 -7.72 -0.42 -4.02
C ASN A 179 -8.27 -1.43 -3.02
N SER A 180 -7.83 -1.38 -1.76
CA SER A 180 -8.16 -2.35 -0.72
C SER A 180 -7.98 -1.76 0.67
N GLU A 181 -8.63 -2.38 1.64
CA GLU A 181 -8.40 -2.09 3.06
C GLU A 181 -6.97 -2.48 3.47
N PHE A 182 -6.40 -3.53 2.86
CA PHE A 182 -5.00 -3.90 3.02
C PHE A 182 -4.04 -2.78 2.60
N MET A 183 -4.26 -2.19 1.43
CA MET A 183 -3.41 -1.10 0.94
C MET A 183 -3.49 0.12 1.86
N VAL A 184 -4.67 0.45 2.40
CA VAL A 184 -4.81 1.50 3.42
C VAL A 184 -3.92 1.19 4.63
N ASN A 185 -3.94 -0.05 5.14
CA ASN A 185 -3.09 -0.45 6.27
C ASN A 185 -1.60 -0.36 5.91
N GLN A 186 -1.21 -0.86 4.74
CA GLN A 186 0.17 -0.83 4.26
C GLN A 186 0.68 0.60 4.13
N LEU A 187 -0.10 1.50 3.53
CA LEU A 187 0.30 2.89 3.33
C LEU A 187 0.27 3.69 4.63
N ASN A 188 -0.68 3.45 5.55
CA ASN A 188 -0.68 4.01 6.89
C ASN A 188 0.62 3.67 7.65
N PHE A 189 1.11 2.43 7.52
CA PHE A 189 2.39 2.05 8.10
C PHE A 189 3.56 2.79 7.44
N LEU A 190 3.64 2.78 6.11
CA LEU A 190 4.72 3.43 5.37
C LEU A 190 4.80 4.93 5.64
N THR A 191 3.66 5.61 5.70
CA THR A 191 3.58 7.05 5.94
C THR A 191 3.94 7.43 7.39
N LYS A 192 3.69 6.56 8.37
CA LYS A 192 4.19 6.74 9.75
C LYS A 192 5.71 6.65 9.79
N VAL A 193 6.30 5.70 9.08
CA VAL A 193 7.75 5.53 9.00
C VAL A 193 8.42 6.65 8.19
N SER A 194 7.76 7.15 7.14
CA SER A 194 8.27 8.24 6.31
C SER A 194 8.12 9.62 6.95
N GLY A 195 7.24 9.76 7.94
CA GLY A 195 6.90 11.03 8.59
C GLY A 195 5.82 11.84 7.85
N VAL A 196 5.22 11.29 6.78
CA VAL A 196 4.17 11.95 5.99
C VAL A 196 2.76 11.70 6.56
N TYR A 197 2.61 10.79 7.54
CA TYR A 197 1.31 10.33 8.04
C TYR A 197 0.32 11.46 8.36
N ASP A 198 0.76 12.46 9.13
CA ASP A 198 -0.10 13.56 9.58
C ASP A 198 -0.57 14.49 8.45
N LYS A 199 0.07 14.40 7.28
CA LYS A 199 -0.31 15.13 6.06
C LYS A 199 -1.05 14.25 5.06
N SER A 200 -1.24 12.96 5.35
CA SER A 200 -1.76 11.98 4.41
C SER A 200 -3.16 11.48 4.78
N HIS A 201 -3.99 11.28 3.75
CA HIS A 201 -5.30 10.63 3.88
C HIS A 201 -5.36 9.45 2.91
N HIS A 202 -5.57 8.24 3.45
CA HIS A 202 -5.70 7.01 2.67
C HIS A 202 -7.17 6.61 2.62
N LEU A 203 -7.77 6.70 1.43
CA LEU A 203 -9.18 6.49 1.22
C LEU A 203 -9.42 5.15 0.53
N PHE A 204 -10.35 4.36 1.07
CA PHE A 204 -10.89 3.16 0.44
C PHE A 204 -12.38 3.10 0.76
N GLY A 205 -13.22 2.81 -0.24
CA GLY A 205 -14.66 2.71 -0.03
C GLY A 205 -15.35 1.92 -1.13
N GLU A 206 -16.31 1.07 -0.75
CA GLU A 206 -17.12 0.26 -1.65
C GLU A 206 -18.04 1.10 -2.56
N ASN A 207 -18.36 2.33 -2.16
CA ASN A 207 -19.20 3.26 -2.90
C ASN A 207 -18.36 4.41 -3.47
N LYS A 208 -18.62 4.78 -4.72
CA LYS A 208 -17.92 5.72 -5.63
C LYS A 208 -17.58 7.14 -5.12
N ASN A 209 -17.70 7.44 -3.83
CA ASN A 209 -17.54 8.79 -3.26
C ASN A 209 -16.09 9.17 -2.91
N MET A 210 -15.11 8.28 -3.15
CA MET A 210 -13.68 8.54 -2.91
C MET A 210 -13.17 9.80 -3.64
N PHE A 211 -13.70 10.09 -4.83
CA PHE A 211 -13.34 11.29 -5.57
C PHE A 211 -13.85 12.55 -4.90
N GLY A 212 -15.13 12.59 -4.50
CA GLY A 212 -15.73 13.74 -3.83
C GLY A 212 -14.99 14.08 -2.54
N GLU A 213 -14.66 13.06 -1.76
CA GLU A 213 -13.85 13.22 -0.55
C GLU A 213 -12.43 13.69 -0.86
N ALA A 214 -11.76 13.12 -1.85
CA ALA A 214 -10.42 13.56 -2.25
C ALA A 214 -10.39 15.00 -2.76
N TYR A 215 -11.38 15.39 -3.55
CA TYR A 215 -11.57 16.76 -4.03
C TYR A 215 -11.77 17.74 -2.86
N GLN A 216 -12.61 17.37 -1.90
CA GLN A 216 -12.84 18.18 -0.71
C GLN A 216 -11.57 18.30 0.14
N LEU A 217 -10.85 17.20 0.37
CA LEU A 217 -9.62 17.19 1.16
C LEU A 217 -8.51 18.02 0.51
N LEU A 218 -8.38 17.96 -0.82
CA LEU A 218 -7.38 18.72 -1.57
C LEU A 218 -7.83 20.16 -1.89
N GLU A 219 -9.04 20.56 -1.49
CA GLU A 219 -9.63 21.88 -1.74
C GLU A 219 -9.64 22.24 -3.24
N ILE A 220 -10.00 21.28 -4.09
CA ILE A 220 -10.02 21.43 -5.54
C ILE A 220 -11.34 21.04 -6.18
N HIS A 221 -11.65 21.72 -7.28
CA HIS A 221 -12.79 21.43 -8.13
C HIS A 221 -12.30 21.14 -9.57
N GLY A 222 -12.72 19.99 -10.13
CA GLY A 222 -12.48 19.60 -11.53
C GLY A 222 -11.02 19.51 -11.95
N HIS A 223 -10.34 18.39 -11.67
CA HIS A 223 -8.94 18.15 -12.05
C HIS A 223 -8.85 16.96 -13.03
N GLU A 224 -8.01 17.06 -14.06
CA GLU A 224 -8.07 16.14 -15.20
C GLU A 224 -7.74 14.68 -14.88
N MET A 225 -6.94 14.44 -13.85
CA MET A 225 -6.59 13.11 -13.34
C MET A 225 -7.51 12.62 -12.22
N ILE A 226 -8.45 13.46 -11.77
CA ILE A 226 -9.48 13.11 -10.79
C ILE A 226 -10.83 13.07 -11.53
N LYS A 227 -10.83 12.59 -12.78
CA LYS A 227 -12.08 12.44 -13.56
C LYS A 227 -12.80 11.18 -13.06
N GLU A 228 -14.11 11.33 -12.82
CA GLU A 228 -15.05 10.29 -12.35
C GLU A 228 -14.97 8.98 -13.14
#